data_AF-S8DUP9-F1
#
_entry.id   AF-S8DUP9-F1
#
_cell.length_a   1.000
_cell.length_b   1.000
_cell.length_c   1.000
_cell.angle_alpha   90.00
_cell.angle_beta   90.00
_cell.angle_gamma   90.00
#
_symmetry.space_group_name_H-M   'P 1'
#
loop_
_entity.id
_entity.type
_entity.pdbx_description
1 polymer ?
#
loop_
_entity_poly.entity_id
_entity_poly.type
_entity_poly.pdbx_seq_one_letter_code
_entity_poly.pdbx_strand_id
1 'polypeptide(L)'
;MLKAAKDNAACFEAIKLSPEIKKALPMWYHMGAEKQLRRLNNTKISDCLRANHGVSTVADALKVAYTEEHDQPNEEPARCTTRTRECKECKITRQGGCTHPRTCRLAARKLLDLVRPKWNPLEPHHDDGLTLTKRRHESNEEAIKEGDTLTFDPTVTTNGDLSEAFRVFVDPGTVDRPPAVRRKRGIQVVEESTTVY
;
A
#
# COMPACT_ATOMS: atom_id res chain seq x y z
N MET A 1 -16.89 4.48 -1.98
CA MET A 1 -16.56 3.37 -2.90
C MET A 1 -16.74 1.99 -2.26
N LEU A 2 -16.03 1.64 -1.18
CA LEU A 2 -16.13 0.30 -0.57
C LEU A 2 -17.55 -0.12 -0.15
N LYS A 3 -18.34 0.81 0.42
CA LYS A 3 -19.76 0.55 0.76
C LYS A 3 -20.58 0.23 -0.51
N ALA A 4 -20.47 1.08 -1.53
CA ALA A 4 -21.18 0.90 -2.79
C ALA A 4 -20.80 -0.42 -3.49
N ALA A 5 -19.53 -0.84 -3.41
CA ALA A 5 -19.10 -2.13 -3.95
C ALA A 5 -19.81 -3.29 -3.25
N LYS A 6 -19.87 -3.28 -1.92
CA LYS A 6 -20.62 -4.27 -1.14
C LYS A 6 -22.10 -4.33 -1.55
N ASP A 7 -22.73 -3.18 -1.73
CA ASP A 7 -24.14 -3.09 -2.12
C ASP A 7 -24.39 -3.66 -3.54
N ASN A 8 -23.37 -3.65 -4.41
CA ASN A 8 -23.42 -4.18 -5.77
C ASN A 8 -22.76 -5.56 -5.91
N ALA A 9 -22.55 -6.29 -4.81
CA ALA A 9 -21.86 -7.58 -4.78
C ALA A 9 -20.46 -7.57 -5.44
N ALA A 10 -19.82 -6.40 -5.51
CA ALA A 10 -18.44 -6.24 -5.94
C ALA A 10 -17.51 -6.30 -4.72
N CYS A 11 -16.39 -7.00 -4.88
CA CYS A 11 -15.32 -7.08 -3.91
C CYS A 11 -14.13 -6.26 -4.40
N PHE A 12 -13.43 -5.59 -3.49
CA PHE A 12 -12.14 -5.01 -3.81
C PHE A 12 -11.11 -6.14 -3.76
N GLU A 13 -10.68 -6.59 -4.94
CA GLU A 13 -9.75 -7.69 -5.09
C GLU A 13 -8.82 -7.44 -6.27
N ALA A 14 -7.53 -7.54 -6.00
CA ALA A 14 -6.49 -7.56 -7.00
C ALA A 14 -5.51 -8.68 -6.67
N ILE A 15 -4.95 -9.30 -7.71
CA ILE A 15 -3.90 -10.32 -7.58
C ILE A 15 -2.70 -9.67 -6.90
N LYS A 16 -2.25 -8.53 -7.45
CA LYS A 16 -1.15 -7.74 -6.91
C LYS A 16 -1.50 -6.26 -7.00
N LEU A 17 -1.26 -5.52 -5.92
CA LEU A 17 -1.50 -4.08 -5.86
C LEU A 17 -0.19 -3.31 -5.96
N SER A 18 -0.21 -2.22 -6.73
CA SER A 18 0.87 -1.24 -6.72
C SER A 18 1.01 -0.58 -5.33
N PRO A 19 2.21 -0.08 -4.98
CA PRO A 19 2.42 0.65 -3.73
C PRO A 19 1.53 1.90 -3.61
N GLU A 20 1.23 2.55 -4.72
CA GLU A 20 0.39 3.75 -4.80
C GLU A 20 -1.05 3.43 -4.41
N ILE A 21 -1.61 2.34 -4.95
CA ILE A 21 -2.96 1.90 -4.59
C ILE A 21 -3.02 1.52 -3.10
N LYS A 22 -2.03 0.78 -2.60
CA LYS A 22 -1.95 0.42 -1.17
C LYS A 22 -1.95 1.65 -0.26
N LYS A 23 -1.22 2.70 -0.65
CA LYS A 23 -1.18 3.99 0.08
C LYS A 23 -2.52 4.73 0.05
N ALA A 24 -3.26 4.63 -1.05
CA ALA A 24 -4.57 5.27 -1.20
C ALA A 24 -5.71 4.58 -0.42
N LEU A 25 -5.48 3.37 0.09
CA LEU A 25 -6.48 2.63 0.87
C LEU A 25 -6.87 3.39 2.15
N PRO A 26 -8.15 3.29 2.59
CA PRO A 26 -8.60 3.89 3.83
C PRO A 26 -7.96 3.17 5.03
N MET A 27 -7.37 3.93 5.95
CA MET A 27 -6.75 3.36 7.16
C MET A 27 -7.81 2.83 8.14
N TRP A 28 -8.97 3.49 8.21
CA TRP A 28 -10.05 3.12 9.13
C TRP A 28 -10.99 2.13 8.47
N TYR A 29 -11.44 1.14 9.24
CA TYR A 29 -12.24 0.02 8.72
C TYR A 29 -11.59 -0.65 7.50
N HIS A 30 -10.26 -0.72 7.52
CA HIS A 30 -9.44 -1.25 6.44
C HIS A 30 -9.83 -2.71 6.09
N MET A 31 -9.81 -3.06 4.80
CA MET A 31 -10.24 -4.40 4.34
C MET A 31 -9.32 -5.50 4.82
N GLY A 32 -8.01 -5.29 4.68
CA GLY A 32 -6.96 -6.14 5.27
C GLY A 32 -6.77 -6.02 6.78
N ALA A 33 -7.75 -5.50 7.53
CA ALA A 33 -7.61 -5.31 8.97
C ALA A 33 -7.70 -6.63 9.73
N GLU A 34 -6.68 -6.91 10.54
CA GLU A 34 -6.79 -7.94 11.57
C GLU A 34 -7.85 -7.60 12.62
N LYS A 35 -8.32 -8.60 13.37
CA LYS A 35 -9.27 -8.40 14.48
C LYS A 35 -8.78 -7.34 15.47
N GLN A 36 -7.47 -7.27 15.69
CA GLN A 36 -6.84 -6.28 16.56
C GLN A 36 -6.94 -4.86 15.99
N LEU A 37 -6.68 -4.69 14.68
CA LEU A 37 -6.77 -3.38 14.03
C LEU A 37 -8.19 -2.81 14.14
N ARG A 38 -9.22 -3.65 13.96
CA ARG A 38 -10.63 -3.22 14.11
C ARG A 38 -10.96 -2.69 15.50
N ARG A 39 -10.34 -3.23 16.55
CA ARG A 39 -10.53 -2.75 17.94
C ARG A 39 -9.92 -1.38 18.18
N LEU A 40 -8.90 -1.01 17.42
CA LEU A 40 -8.21 0.28 17.58
C LEU A 40 -9.02 1.44 17.00
N ASN A 41 -9.91 1.21 16.03
CA ASN A 41 -10.71 2.24 15.36
C ASN A 41 -11.50 3.19 16.28
N ASN A 42 -11.85 2.75 17.50
CA ASN A 42 -12.70 3.49 18.44
C ASN A 42 -11.95 3.92 19.71
N THR A 43 -10.63 4.09 19.63
CA THR A 43 -9.83 4.59 20.75
C THR A 43 -9.69 6.10 20.71
N LYS A 44 -9.51 6.75 21.87
CA LYS A 44 -9.23 8.20 21.96
C LYS A 44 -8.01 8.62 21.11
N ILE A 45 -7.03 7.72 20.99
CA ILE A 45 -5.85 7.95 20.16
C ILE A 45 -6.24 7.95 18.68
N SER A 46 -7.10 7.03 18.24
CA SER A 46 -7.63 7.02 16.87
C SER A 46 -8.52 8.22 16.56
N ASP A 47 -9.25 8.74 17.53
CA ASP A 47 -9.97 10.01 17.39
C ASP A 47 -8.99 11.17 17.17
N CYS A 48 -7.92 11.24 17.96
CA CYS A 48 -6.87 12.23 17.79
C CYS A 48 -6.17 12.10 16.43
N LEU A 49 -5.87 10.87 15.98
CA LEU A 49 -5.27 10.62 14.66
C LEU A 49 -6.18 11.13 13.52
N ARG A 50 -7.50 10.98 13.64
CA ARG A 50 -8.46 11.50 12.64
C ARG A 50 -8.58 13.02 12.70
N ALA A 51 -8.85 13.56 13.88
CA ALA A 51 -9.22 14.97 14.04
C ALA A 51 -8.01 15.91 13.99
N ASN A 52 -6.91 15.55 14.64
CA ASN A 52 -5.77 16.44 14.83
C ASN A 52 -4.60 16.12 13.89
N HIS A 53 -4.47 14.86 13.45
CA HIS A 53 -3.44 14.45 12.49
C HIS A 53 -3.98 14.25 11.07
N GLY A 54 -5.29 14.35 10.84
CA GLY A 54 -5.89 14.21 9.51
C GLY A 54 -5.74 12.83 8.88
N VAL A 55 -5.51 11.78 9.68
CA VAL A 55 -5.28 10.43 9.17
C VAL A 55 -6.57 9.89 8.59
N SER A 56 -6.59 9.66 7.28
CA SER A 56 -7.73 9.06 6.56
C SER A 56 -7.29 7.85 5.72
N THR A 57 -6.12 7.94 5.13
CA THR A 57 -5.51 6.91 4.26
C THR A 57 -4.30 6.25 4.91
N VAL A 58 -3.87 5.11 4.36
CA VAL A 58 -2.61 4.47 4.76
C VAL A 58 -1.42 5.41 4.52
N ALA A 59 -1.44 6.22 3.46
CA ALA A 59 -0.44 7.25 3.22
C ALA A 59 -0.34 8.26 4.36
N ASP A 60 -1.46 8.70 4.92
CA ASP A 60 -1.47 9.65 6.04
C ASP A 60 -0.91 9.00 7.31
N ALA A 61 -1.26 7.73 7.56
CA ALA A 61 -0.71 6.98 8.68
C ALA A 61 0.81 6.80 8.55
N LEU A 62 1.32 6.53 7.33
CA LEU A 62 2.76 6.46 7.05
C LEU A 62 3.45 7.78 7.36
N LYS A 63 2.89 8.91 6.91
CA LYS A 63 3.46 10.25 7.19
C LYS A 63 3.57 10.51 8.70
N VAL A 64 2.55 10.16 9.47
CA VAL A 64 2.57 10.33 10.94
C VAL A 64 3.58 9.38 11.61
N ALA A 65 3.73 8.16 11.07
CA ALA A 65 4.56 7.11 11.64
C ALA A 65 6.07 7.28 11.36
N TYR A 66 6.41 7.75 10.16
CA TYR A 66 7.76 7.66 9.56
C TYR A 66 8.24 8.98 8.97
N THR A 67 7.85 10.10 9.57
CA THR A 67 8.30 11.41 9.09
C THR A 67 9.82 11.53 9.06
N GLU A 68 10.34 12.28 8.09
CA GLU A 68 11.78 12.36 7.78
C GLU A 68 12.65 12.81 8.96
N GLU A 69 12.11 13.59 9.90
CA GLU A 69 12.81 13.99 11.13
C GLU A 69 13.06 12.82 12.11
N HIS A 70 12.47 11.64 11.87
CA HIS A 70 12.42 10.52 12.80
C HIS A 70 13.10 9.23 12.34
N ASP A 71 13.43 9.06 11.05
CA ASP A 71 13.94 7.80 10.48
C ASP A 71 15.34 7.90 9.83
N GLN A 72 16.16 8.89 10.22
CA GLN A 72 17.54 8.96 9.73
C GLN A 72 18.35 7.72 10.20
N PRO A 73 18.88 6.87 9.27
CA PRO A 73 19.45 5.54 9.62
C PRO A 73 20.75 5.55 10.41
N ASN A 74 21.48 6.68 10.40
CA ASN A 74 22.82 6.81 10.97
C ASN A 74 22.90 7.79 12.14
N GLU A 75 21.78 8.38 12.54
CA GLU A 75 21.69 9.05 13.83
C GLU A 75 20.94 8.11 14.77
N GLU A 76 21.45 7.91 16.00
CA GLU A 76 20.66 7.30 17.06
C GLU A 76 19.23 7.86 17.02
N PRO A 77 18.18 7.11 17.44
CA PRO A 77 16.81 7.61 17.49
C PRO A 77 16.68 8.72 18.56
N ALA A 78 17.37 9.85 18.39
CA ALA A 78 17.73 10.78 19.45
C ALA A 78 16.81 12.00 19.49
N ARG A 79 15.92 12.18 18.50
CA ARG A 79 15.14 13.42 18.39
C ARG A 79 13.78 13.40 19.12
N CYS A 80 13.35 12.24 19.63
CA CYS A 80 12.09 12.12 20.40
C CYS A 80 12.09 10.96 21.43
N THR A 81 13.26 10.49 21.86
CA THR A 81 13.39 9.41 22.86
C THR A 81 13.30 9.91 24.29
N THR A 82 13.81 11.11 24.56
CA THR A 82 13.74 11.74 25.88
C THR A 82 12.49 12.60 26.03
N ARG A 83 11.87 12.56 27.22
CA ARG A 83 10.66 13.34 27.57
C ARG A 83 10.91 14.87 27.56
N THR A 84 12.16 15.28 27.42
CA THR A 84 12.66 16.65 27.63
C THR A 84 12.88 17.45 26.35
N ARG A 85 12.91 16.84 25.16
CA ARG A 85 13.09 17.59 23.90
C ARG A 85 12.03 17.22 22.87
N GLU A 86 11.22 18.20 22.49
CA GLU A 86 10.20 18.04 21.45
C GLU A 86 10.78 18.41 20.07
N CYS A 87 10.63 17.51 19.10
CA CYS A 87 10.96 17.80 17.70
C CYS A 87 10.00 18.84 17.09
N LYS A 88 10.34 19.35 15.91
CA LYS A 88 9.54 20.37 15.23
C LYS A 88 8.14 19.86 14.93
N GLU A 89 8.01 18.61 14.49
CA GLU A 89 6.71 17.99 14.22
C GLU A 89 5.84 17.81 15.46
N CYS A 90 6.43 17.41 16.60
CA CYS A 90 5.70 17.33 17.87
C CYS A 90 5.17 18.71 18.28
N LYS A 91 5.93 19.78 18.06
CA LYS A 91 5.48 21.15 18.34
C LYS A 91 4.33 21.58 17.42
N ILE A 92 4.45 21.31 16.13
CA ILE A 92 3.40 21.62 15.14
C ILE A 92 2.11 20.87 15.46
N THR A 93 2.21 19.56 15.70
CA THR A 93 1.03 18.74 16.03
C THR A 93 0.40 19.12 17.38
N ARG A 94 1.18 19.58 18.36
CA ARG A 94 0.66 20.17 19.60
C ARG A 94 -0.11 21.47 19.37
N GLN A 95 0.43 22.37 18.53
CA GLN A 95 -0.29 23.59 18.13
C GLN A 95 -1.60 23.27 17.42
N GLY A 96 -1.65 22.15 16.68
CA GLY A 96 -2.87 21.60 16.09
C GLY A 96 -3.80 20.85 17.04
N GLY A 97 -3.56 20.86 18.36
CA GLY A 97 -4.46 20.29 19.36
C GLY A 97 -4.11 18.88 19.86
N CYS A 98 -3.03 18.25 19.38
CA CYS A 98 -2.60 16.95 19.89
C CYS A 98 -1.92 17.06 21.26
N THR A 99 -2.49 16.42 22.28
CA THR A 99 -1.92 16.41 23.64
C THR A 99 -0.70 15.47 23.76
N HIS A 100 -0.64 14.41 22.95
CA HIS A 100 0.40 13.38 23.06
C HIS A 100 0.91 12.93 21.68
N PRO A 101 1.70 13.76 20.97
CA PRO A 101 2.15 13.45 19.60
C PRO A 101 2.93 12.13 19.49
N ARG A 102 3.83 11.85 20.44
CA ARG A 102 4.61 10.61 20.47
C ARG A 102 3.72 9.37 20.57
N THR A 103 2.68 9.43 21.39
CA THR A 103 1.72 8.32 21.55
C THR A 103 0.92 8.11 20.27
N CYS A 104 0.51 9.19 19.60
CA CYS A 104 -0.19 9.12 18.31
C CYS A 104 0.72 8.50 17.22
N ARG A 105 1.99 8.88 17.17
CA ARG A 105 2.98 8.29 16.25
C ARG A 105 3.17 6.79 16.48
N LEU A 106 3.36 6.37 17.72
CA LEU A 106 3.49 4.95 18.07
C LEU A 106 2.20 4.16 17.73
N ALA A 107 1.03 4.78 17.95
CA ALA A 107 -0.22 4.19 17.55
C ALA A 107 -0.35 4.08 16.03
N ALA A 108 0.07 5.09 15.26
CA ALA A 108 0.08 5.03 13.80
C ALA A 108 0.97 3.88 13.28
N ARG A 109 2.17 3.70 13.85
CA ARG A 109 3.03 2.53 13.56
C ARG A 109 2.30 1.22 13.83
N LYS A 110 1.70 1.10 15.02
CA LYS A 110 0.92 -0.09 15.39
C LYS A 110 -0.27 -0.35 14.47
N LEU A 111 -0.93 0.69 13.94
CA LEU A 111 -2.01 0.53 12.96
C LEU A 111 -1.48 -0.09 11.67
N LEU A 112 -0.34 0.40 11.18
CA LEU A 112 0.31 -0.08 9.96
C LEU A 112 0.81 -1.52 10.11
N ASP A 113 1.39 -1.87 11.26
CA ASP A 113 1.88 -3.23 11.55
C ASP A 113 0.76 -4.28 11.54
N LEU A 114 -0.49 -3.86 11.82
CA LEU A 114 -1.66 -4.74 11.83
C LEU A 114 -2.41 -4.77 10.49
N VAL A 115 -1.90 -4.07 9.46
CA VAL A 115 -2.37 -4.21 8.08
C VAL A 115 -1.73 -5.46 7.49
N ARG A 116 -2.56 -6.38 7.01
CA ARG A 116 -2.06 -7.63 6.41
C ARG A 116 -1.11 -7.37 5.22
N PRO A 117 -0.13 -8.26 4.98
CA PRO A 117 0.94 -8.03 4.01
C PRO A 117 0.48 -7.67 2.58
N LYS A 118 -0.58 -8.33 2.08
CA LYS A 118 -1.13 -8.04 0.73
C LYS A 118 -1.46 -6.56 0.53
N TRP A 119 -1.90 -5.89 1.60
CA TRP A 119 -2.40 -4.51 1.56
C TRP A 119 -1.43 -3.49 2.15
N ASN A 120 -0.37 -3.96 2.83
CA ASN A 120 0.57 -3.09 3.49
C ASN A 120 1.59 -2.53 2.46
N PRO A 121 1.73 -1.20 2.33
CA PRO A 121 2.69 -0.58 1.42
C PRO A 121 4.15 -0.67 1.89
N LEU A 122 4.40 -1.03 3.16
CA LEU A 122 5.75 -1.29 3.67
C LEU A 122 6.29 -2.65 3.24
N GLU A 123 5.42 -3.55 2.78
CA GLU A 123 5.85 -4.84 2.25
C GLU A 123 6.60 -4.66 0.93
N PRO A 124 7.72 -5.37 0.72
CA PRO A 124 8.50 -5.27 -0.49
C PRO A 124 7.65 -5.49 -1.74
N HIS A 125 7.61 -4.50 -2.62
CA HIS A 125 7.02 -4.68 -3.93
C HIS A 125 8.00 -5.49 -4.80
N HIS A 126 7.59 -6.69 -5.19
CA HIS A 126 8.39 -7.50 -6.10
C HIS A 126 8.21 -7.03 -7.55
N ASP A 127 9.24 -6.42 -8.13
CA ASP A 127 9.32 -6.17 -9.56
C ASP A 127 10.01 -7.35 -10.24
N ASP A 128 9.34 -7.95 -11.23
CA ASP A 128 9.87 -9.06 -12.03
C ASP A 128 10.44 -8.60 -13.39
N GLY A 129 10.37 -7.31 -13.70
CA GLY A 129 10.87 -6.72 -14.94
C GLY A 129 10.11 -7.16 -16.19
N LEU A 130 8.93 -7.80 -16.02
CA LEU A 130 8.12 -8.29 -17.15
C LEU A 130 7.03 -7.31 -17.56
N THR A 131 6.78 -6.28 -16.74
CA THR A 131 5.82 -5.22 -17.08
C THR A 131 6.29 -4.49 -18.34
N LEU A 132 5.39 -4.31 -19.29
CA LEU A 132 5.75 -3.61 -20.52
C LEU A 132 6.17 -2.17 -20.22
N THR A 133 7.22 -1.74 -20.90
CA THR A 133 7.62 -0.33 -20.87
C THR A 133 6.66 0.48 -21.73
N LYS A 134 6.60 1.80 -21.50
CA LYS A 134 5.79 2.72 -22.32
C LYS A 134 6.01 2.52 -23.82
N ARG A 135 7.28 2.38 -24.24
CA ARG A 135 7.65 2.12 -25.64
C ARG A 135 7.09 0.81 -26.17
N ARG A 136 7.03 -0.26 -25.36
CA ARG A 136 6.44 -1.54 -25.77
C ARG A 136 4.91 -1.46 -25.87
N HIS A 137 4.26 -0.68 -25.00
CA HIS A 137 2.84 -0.38 -25.16
C HIS A 137 2.56 0.40 -26.45
N GLU A 138 3.33 1.46 -26.72
CA GLU A 138 3.21 2.26 -27.95
C GLU A 138 3.42 1.38 -29.20
N SER A 139 4.42 0.48 -29.19
CA SER A 139 4.64 -0.47 -30.28
C SER A 139 3.50 -1.49 -30.44
N ASN A 140 2.91 -1.96 -29.34
CA ASN A 140 1.75 -2.84 -29.40
C ASN A 140 0.52 -2.11 -29.97
N GLU A 141 0.31 -0.83 -29.64
CA GLU A 141 -0.79 -0.02 -30.20
C GLU A 141 -0.67 0.15 -31.72
N GLU A 142 0.54 0.24 -32.25
CA GLU A 142 0.82 0.25 -33.69
C GLU A 142 0.58 -1.13 -34.32
N ALA A 143 1.13 -2.19 -33.72
CA ALA A 143 0.96 -3.57 -34.22
C ALA A 143 -0.53 -3.99 -34.27
N ILE A 144 -1.37 -3.55 -33.33
CA ILE A 144 -2.84 -3.78 -33.39
C ILE A 144 -3.45 -3.17 -34.64
N LYS A 145 -3.03 -1.97 -35.04
CA LYS A 145 -3.57 -1.26 -36.21
C LYS A 145 -3.14 -1.92 -37.51
N GLU A 146 -1.92 -2.45 -37.53
CA GLU A 146 -1.31 -3.07 -38.72
C GLU A 146 -1.59 -4.57 -38.84
N GLY A 147 -2.15 -5.19 -37.79
CA GLY A 147 -2.37 -6.64 -37.74
C GLY A 147 -1.08 -7.44 -37.56
N ASP A 148 -0.06 -6.85 -36.93
CA ASP A 148 1.25 -7.45 -36.70
C ASP A 148 1.33 -8.14 -35.32
N THR A 149 2.50 -8.71 -35.02
CA THR A 149 2.80 -9.48 -33.81
C THR A 149 2.81 -8.59 -32.57
N LEU A 150 2.08 -9.01 -31.54
CA LEU A 150 2.00 -8.31 -30.26
C LEU A 150 2.95 -8.91 -29.23
N THR A 151 3.61 -8.04 -28.45
CA THR A 151 4.30 -8.47 -27.24
C THR A 151 3.29 -8.66 -26.13
N PHE A 152 3.12 -9.88 -25.63
CA PHE A 152 2.24 -10.15 -24.50
C PHE A 152 2.70 -9.40 -23.24
N ASP A 153 1.76 -8.76 -22.54
CA ASP A 153 1.98 -8.15 -21.22
C ASP A 153 1.54 -9.11 -20.10
N PRO A 154 2.49 -9.75 -19.38
CA PRO A 154 2.15 -10.67 -18.29
C PRO A 154 1.82 -9.95 -16.97
N THR A 155 1.65 -8.62 -16.97
CA THR A 155 1.43 -7.86 -15.75
C THR A 155 0.09 -8.17 -15.09
N VAL A 156 0.17 -8.67 -13.85
CA VAL A 156 -0.98 -8.86 -12.97
C VAL A 156 -1.09 -7.80 -11.87
N THR A 157 -0.20 -6.79 -11.91
CA THR A 157 -0.20 -5.66 -10.99
C THR A 157 -1.30 -4.69 -11.38
N THR A 158 -2.29 -4.50 -10.52
CA THR A 158 -3.27 -3.42 -10.67
C THR A 158 -2.59 -2.10 -10.34
N ASN A 159 -2.61 -1.18 -11.29
CA ASN A 159 -2.09 0.18 -11.22
C ASN A 159 -3.23 1.17 -11.48
N GLY A 160 -3.04 2.45 -11.13
CA GLY A 160 -4.02 3.50 -11.42
C GLY A 160 -4.99 3.78 -10.26
N ASP A 161 -6.28 3.97 -10.59
CA ASP A 161 -7.31 4.33 -9.61
C ASP A 161 -7.79 3.12 -8.79
N LEU A 162 -8.32 3.38 -7.60
CA LEU A 162 -8.92 2.36 -6.74
C LEU A 162 -10.08 1.62 -7.42
N SER A 163 -10.77 2.26 -8.37
CA SER A 163 -11.87 1.63 -9.12
C SER A 163 -11.42 0.39 -9.93
N GLU A 164 -10.16 0.37 -10.40
CA GLU A 164 -9.60 -0.72 -11.22
C GLU A 164 -9.41 -2.03 -10.44
N ALA A 165 -9.45 -1.97 -9.11
CA ALA A 165 -9.30 -3.11 -8.22
C ALA A 165 -10.63 -3.73 -7.75
N PHE A 166 -11.78 -3.29 -8.26
CA PHE A 166 -13.06 -3.96 -7.96
C PHE A 166 -13.36 -5.09 -8.94
N ARG A 167 -13.88 -6.21 -8.41
CA ARG A 167 -14.19 -7.45 -9.14
C ARG A 167 -15.51 -8.03 -8.61
N VAL A 168 -16.36 -8.56 -9.50
CA VAL A 168 -17.68 -9.12 -9.13
C VAL A 168 -17.63 -10.65 -8.94
N PHE A 169 -16.67 -11.33 -9.57
CA PHE A 169 -16.45 -12.77 -9.42
C PHE A 169 -15.18 -13.03 -8.63
N VAL A 170 -15.32 -13.04 -7.30
CA VAL A 170 -14.20 -13.24 -6.38
C VAL A 170 -14.54 -14.34 -5.39
N ASP A 171 -13.62 -15.26 -5.18
CA ASP A 171 -13.67 -16.17 -4.02
C ASP A 171 -13.31 -15.36 -2.75
N PRO A 172 -14.24 -15.19 -1.78
CA PRO A 172 -13.94 -14.46 -0.55
C PRO A 172 -12.75 -15.05 0.23
N GLY A 173 -12.45 -16.33 0.06
CA GLY A 173 -11.33 -17.03 0.69
C GLY A 173 -9.95 -16.67 0.13
N THR A 174 -9.87 -15.96 -1.01
CA THR A 174 -8.59 -15.57 -1.64
C THR A 174 -8.19 -14.13 -1.35
N VAL A 175 -9.10 -13.32 -0.79
CA VAL A 175 -8.92 -11.88 -0.66
C VAL A 175 -7.68 -11.49 0.12
N ASP A 176 -7.33 -12.24 1.16
CA ASP A 176 -6.14 -11.94 1.97
C ASP A 176 -4.88 -12.69 1.53
N ARG A 177 -4.96 -13.55 0.51
CA ARG A 177 -3.81 -14.34 0.06
C ARG A 177 -2.86 -13.44 -0.73
N PRO A 178 -1.59 -13.31 -0.32
CA PRO A 178 -0.61 -12.60 -1.14
C PRO A 178 -0.43 -13.32 -2.49
N PRO A 179 -0.11 -12.59 -3.57
CA PRO A 179 0.13 -13.22 -4.86
C PRO A 179 1.30 -14.19 -4.79
N ALA A 180 1.29 -15.21 -5.66
CA ALA A 180 2.49 -15.98 -5.93
C ALA A 180 3.51 -15.06 -6.60
N VAL A 181 4.70 -14.96 -6.00
CA VAL A 181 5.78 -14.09 -6.47
C VAL A 181 6.85 -14.95 -7.15
N ARG A 182 7.25 -14.57 -8.36
CA ARG A 182 8.38 -15.20 -9.06
C ARG A 182 9.64 -14.99 -8.21
N ARG A 183 10.41 -16.04 -7.93
CA ARG A 183 11.71 -15.86 -7.26
C ARG A 183 12.61 -15.02 -8.15
N LYS A 184 13.35 -14.07 -7.56
CA LYS A 184 14.42 -13.36 -8.28
C LYS A 184 15.32 -14.42 -8.92
N ARG A 185 15.52 -14.33 -10.25
CA ARG A 185 16.43 -15.25 -10.95
C ARG A 185 17.81 -15.11 -10.28
N GLY A 186 18.37 -16.21 -9.79
CA GLY A 186 19.82 -16.33 -9.64
C GLY A 186 20.48 -16.28 -11.03
N ILE A 187 21.81 -16.33 -11.06
CA ILE A 187 22.70 -16.29 -12.25
C ILE A 187 21.98 -16.67 -13.56
N GLN A 188 22.02 -15.77 -14.54
CA GLN A 188 21.34 -15.86 -15.83
C GLN A 188 21.55 -17.23 -16.49
N VAL A 189 20.47 -18.02 -16.57
CA VAL A 189 20.39 -19.14 -17.50
C VAL A 189 20.00 -18.57 -18.87
N VAL A 190 20.74 -18.96 -19.91
CA VAL A 190 20.52 -18.56 -21.31
C VAL A 190 19.06 -18.82 -21.68
N GLU A 191 18.37 -17.82 -22.24
CA GLU A 191 16.97 -17.96 -22.64
C GLU A 191 16.86 -18.91 -23.83
N GLU A 192 16.24 -20.06 -23.63
CA GLU A 192 15.82 -20.94 -24.72
C GLU A 192 14.58 -20.35 -25.38
N SER A 193 14.65 -20.11 -26.69
CA SER A 193 13.50 -19.70 -27.49
C SER A 193 12.43 -20.80 -27.44
N THR A 194 11.25 -20.49 -26.88
CA THR A 194 10.09 -21.39 -26.88
C THR A 194 8.99 -20.78 -27.73
N THR A 195 8.57 -21.51 -28.77
CA THR A 195 7.36 -21.22 -29.55
C THR A 195 6.22 -22.05 -28.96
N VAL A 196 5.13 -21.40 -28.51
CA VAL A 196 3.93 -22.08 -28.00
C VAL A 196 2.93 -22.19 -29.16
N TYR A 197 2.50 -23.41 -29.48
CA TYR A 197 1.50 -23.72 -30.52
C TYR A 197 0.07 -23.59 -30.01
#